data_AF-A0ABD6CSG9-F1
#
_entry.id   AF-A0ABD6CSG9-F1
#
_cell.length_a   1.000
_cell.length_b   1.000
_cell.length_c   1.000
_cell.angle_alpha   90.00
_cell.angle_beta   90.00
_cell.angle_gamma   90.00
#
_symmetry.space_group_name_H-M   'P 1'
#
loop_
_entity.id
_entity.type
_entity.pdbx_description
1 polymer ?
#
loop_
_entity_poly.entity_id
_entity_poly.type
_entity_poly.pdbx_seq_one_letter_code
_entity_poly.pdbx_strand_id
1 'polypeptide(L)'
;MKQYKMRRGETLDENAPDLKGTVEEYFGSVTGTEEYEGNDLYVVGDPDNPVFERIVAGAAEYSGKKDRLAVHFEEKPAAQVIEEGHADAAEDAVSAKNDFLLEVTGRDAKSRRDSMKRSVEDDPDDVPNA
;
A
#
# COMPACT_ATOMS: atom_id res chain seq x y z
N MET A 1 4.83 -3.09 -7.83
CA MET A 1 4.09 -2.06 -7.07
C MET A 1 2.58 -2.32 -7.15
N LYS A 2 1.83 -2.06 -6.08
CA LYS A 2 0.37 -2.18 -6.07
C LYS A 2 -0.26 -0.79 -5.97
N GLN A 3 -1.35 -0.57 -6.68
CA GLN A 3 -2.11 0.67 -6.60
C GLN A 3 -3.50 0.44 -6.03
N TYR A 4 -3.88 1.26 -5.05
CA TYR A 4 -5.17 1.17 -4.39
C TYR A 4 -6.06 2.36 -4.75
N LYS A 5 -7.32 2.05 -5.09
CA LYS A 5 -8.34 3.06 -5.39
C LYS A 5 -8.90 3.62 -4.08
N MET A 6 -9.11 4.93 -4.06
CA MET A 6 -9.80 5.63 -2.97
C MET A 6 -11.25 5.14 -2.81
N ARG A 7 -11.80 5.26 -1.60
CA ARG A 7 -13.22 5.10 -1.33
C ARG A 7 -14.04 6.14 -2.13
N ARG A 8 -15.26 5.76 -2.50
CA ARG A 8 -16.14 6.64 -3.27
C ARG A 8 -16.47 7.88 -2.42
N GLY A 9 -16.18 9.06 -2.97
CA GLY A 9 -16.38 10.34 -2.27
C GLY A 9 -15.08 10.93 -1.74
N GLU A 10 -14.11 10.09 -1.36
CA GLU A 10 -12.86 10.50 -0.71
C GLU A 10 -11.72 10.67 -1.74
N THR A 11 -10.71 11.47 -1.41
CA THR A 11 -9.48 11.68 -2.18
C THR A 11 -8.24 11.45 -1.33
N LEU A 12 -7.09 11.20 -1.97
CA LEU A 12 -5.84 10.93 -1.26
C LEU A 12 -5.42 12.12 -0.41
N ASP A 13 -5.51 13.34 -0.96
CA ASP A 13 -5.19 14.58 -0.27
C ASP A 13 -6.08 14.85 0.96
N GLU A 14 -7.37 14.50 0.88
CA GLU A 14 -8.28 14.64 2.03
C GLU A 14 -7.99 13.64 3.16
N ASN A 15 -7.63 12.40 2.80
CA ASN A 15 -7.42 11.33 3.77
C ASN A 15 -6.01 11.36 4.37
N ALA A 16 -5.02 11.75 3.58
CA ALA A 16 -3.61 11.83 3.98
C ALA A 16 -2.99 13.13 3.41
N PRO A 17 -3.36 14.31 3.98
CA PRO A 17 -2.87 15.61 3.50
C PRO A 17 -1.36 15.75 3.64
N ASP A 18 -0.76 15.02 4.59
CA ASP A 18 0.69 14.81 4.68
C ASP A 18 0.99 13.31 4.54
N LEU A 19 0.91 12.80 3.30
CA LEU A 19 1.19 11.40 3.03
C LEU A 19 2.60 10.99 3.48
N LYS A 20 3.59 11.89 3.40
CA LYS A 20 4.95 11.61 3.88
C LYS A 20 4.93 11.37 5.40
N GLY A 21 4.31 12.29 6.15
CA GLY A 21 4.14 12.16 7.59
C GLY A 21 3.39 10.89 7.98
N THR A 22 2.30 10.54 7.27
CA THR A 22 1.58 9.27 7.51
C THR A 22 2.48 8.06 7.26
N VAL A 23 3.29 8.04 6.19
CA VAL A 23 4.25 6.95 5.95
C VAL A 23 5.28 6.87 7.08
N GLU A 24 5.79 8.01 7.53
CA GLU A 24 6.77 8.09 8.61
C GLU A 24 6.21 7.63 9.96
N GLU A 25 4.94 7.92 10.24
CA GLU A 25 4.26 7.50 11.46
C GLU A 25 4.04 5.98 11.53
N TYR A 26 3.67 5.36 10.40
CA TYR A 26 3.35 3.93 10.37
C TYR A 26 4.57 3.02 10.23
N PHE A 27 5.58 3.47 9.50
CA PHE A 27 6.65 2.59 9.03
C PHE A 27 8.04 3.06 9.39
N GLY A 28 8.20 4.29 9.86
CA GLY A 28 9.51 4.87 10.17
C GLY A 28 10.01 5.84 9.10
N SER A 29 11.17 6.42 9.36
CA SER A 29 11.67 7.62 8.65
C SER A 29 11.86 7.38 7.14
N VAL A 30 11.44 8.35 6.33
CA VAL A 30 11.68 8.30 4.89
C VAL A 30 13.14 8.59 4.61
N THR A 31 13.80 7.63 3.99
CA THR A 31 15.24 7.65 3.68
C THR A 31 15.54 8.19 2.27
N GLY A 32 14.53 8.24 1.39
CA GLY A 32 14.71 8.71 0.02
C GLY A 32 13.41 8.75 -0.77
N THR A 33 13.53 8.96 -2.08
CA THR A 33 12.41 8.94 -3.02
C THR A 33 12.75 8.08 -4.24
N GLU A 34 11.71 7.52 -4.88
CA GLU A 34 11.81 6.71 -6.10
C GLU A 34 10.72 7.15 -7.09
N GLU A 35 11.10 7.35 -8.36
CA GLU A 35 10.15 7.70 -9.41
C GLU A 35 9.37 6.46 -9.89
N TYR A 36 8.05 6.58 -9.95
CA TYR A 36 7.17 5.55 -10.46
C TYR A 36 6.05 6.15 -11.32
N GLU A 37 6.01 5.78 -12.60
CA GLU A 37 5.05 6.29 -13.59
C GLU A 37 4.99 7.84 -13.65
N GLY A 38 6.14 8.50 -13.41
CA GLY A 38 6.25 9.97 -13.38
C GLY A 38 5.81 10.62 -12.06
N ASN A 39 5.62 9.84 -11.00
CA ASN A 39 5.29 10.32 -9.65
C ASN A 39 6.45 10.00 -8.70
N ASP A 40 6.74 10.92 -7.77
CA ASP A 40 7.72 10.69 -6.72
C ASP A 40 7.09 9.92 -5.54
N LEU A 41 7.63 8.74 -5.24
CA LEU A 41 7.21 7.93 -4.11
C LEU A 41 8.25 7.98 -2.99
N TYR A 42 7.80 7.98 -1.74
CA TYR A 42 8.65 7.96 -0.56
C TYR A 42 9.17 6.57 -0.27
N VAL A 43 10.47 6.46 0.04
CA VAL A 43 11.15 5.20 0.35
C VAL A 43 11.56 5.18 1.82
N VAL A 44 11.02 4.23 2.56
CA VAL A 44 11.47 3.84 3.90
C VAL A 44 12.43 2.67 3.74
N GLY A 45 13.72 2.95 3.86
CA GLY A 45 14.80 1.96 3.69
C GLY A 45 15.17 1.22 4.98
N ASP A 46 14.77 1.76 6.14
CA ASP A 46 14.96 1.12 7.45
C ASP A 46 13.64 1.24 8.23
N PRO A 47 12.68 0.32 7.97
CA PRO A 47 11.38 0.38 8.63
C PRO A 47 11.46 0.01 10.12
N ASP A 48 10.62 0.62 10.95
CA ASP A 48 10.61 0.35 12.40
C ASP A 48 10.23 -1.09 12.76
N ASN A 49 9.46 -1.76 11.89
CA ASN A 49 9.07 -3.15 12.08
C ASN A 49 10.04 -4.10 11.32
N PRO A 50 10.71 -5.04 12.01
CA PRO A 50 11.76 -5.88 11.44
C PRO A 50 11.30 -6.89 10.39
N VAL A 51 9.99 -7.01 10.18
CA VAL A 51 9.39 -7.84 9.12
C VAL A 51 9.52 -7.17 7.76
N PHE A 52 9.57 -5.84 7.71
CA PHE A 52 9.76 -5.10 6.47
C PHE A 52 11.26 -4.90 6.19
N GLU A 53 11.66 -5.15 4.95
CA GLU A 53 13.00 -4.81 4.46
C GLU A 53 13.01 -3.43 3.81
N ARG A 54 11.92 -3.07 3.12
CA ARG A 54 11.77 -1.79 2.44
C ARG A 54 10.30 -1.49 2.19
N ILE A 55 9.92 -0.23 2.30
CA ILE A 55 8.59 0.24 1.93
C ILE A 55 8.71 1.41 0.97
N VAL A 56 7.92 1.36 -0.11
CA VAL A 56 7.80 2.47 -1.06
C VAL A 56 6.33 2.86 -1.12
N ALA A 57 6.01 4.12 -0.87
CA ALA A 57 4.63 4.61 -0.84
C ALA A 57 4.53 6.04 -1.36
N GLY A 58 3.50 6.34 -2.14
CA GLY A 58 3.25 7.70 -2.63
C GLY A 58 1.96 7.82 -3.42
N ALA A 59 1.66 9.05 -3.82
CA ALA A 59 0.53 9.33 -4.69
C ALA A 59 0.87 8.94 -6.13
N ALA A 60 0.00 8.15 -6.76
CA ALA A 60 0.00 7.96 -8.21
C ALA A 60 -1.08 8.87 -8.79
N GLU A 61 -0.63 10.00 -9.33
CA GLU A 61 -1.48 11.03 -9.92
C GLU A 61 -1.86 10.66 -11.35
N TYR A 62 -3.11 10.92 -11.69
CA TYR A 62 -3.63 10.63 -13.02
C TYR A 62 -4.41 11.83 -13.57
N SER A 63 -4.02 12.30 -14.75
CA SER A 63 -4.76 13.37 -15.42
C SER A 63 -6.24 12.98 -15.63
N GLY A 64 -7.14 13.77 -15.07
CA GLY A 64 -8.59 13.58 -15.20
C GLY A 64 -9.20 12.44 -14.38
N LYS A 65 -8.45 11.83 -13.45
CA LYS A 65 -8.94 10.81 -12.53
C LYS A 65 -8.52 11.15 -11.11
N LYS A 66 -9.16 10.52 -10.12
CA LYS A 66 -8.71 10.61 -8.73
C LYS A 66 -7.35 9.93 -8.58
N ASP A 67 -6.51 10.52 -7.76
CA ASP A 67 -5.22 9.96 -7.39
C ASP A 67 -5.40 8.63 -6.66
N ARG A 68 -4.41 7.78 -6.77
CA ARG A 68 -4.36 6.47 -6.13
C ARG A 68 -3.18 6.40 -5.20
N LEU A 69 -3.27 5.52 -4.21
CA LEU A 69 -2.11 5.18 -3.40
C LEU A 69 -1.30 4.11 -4.13
N ALA A 70 -0.08 4.44 -4.57
CA ALA A 70 0.91 3.48 -5.00
C ALA A 70 1.74 3.03 -3.81
N VAL A 71 1.85 1.72 -3.61
CA VAL A 71 2.61 1.16 -2.49
C VAL A 71 3.27 -0.17 -2.84
N HIS A 72 4.44 -0.40 -2.25
CA HIS A 72 5.17 -1.65 -2.26
C HIS A 72 5.69 -1.93 -0.85
N PHE A 73 5.35 -3.11 -0.33
CA PHE A 73 5.90 -3.64 0.90
C PHE A 73 6.84 -4.78 0.53
N GLU A 74 8.12 -4.63 0.83
CA GLU A 74 9.13 -5.67 0.74
C GLU A 74 9.25 -6.29 2.15
N GLU A 75 8.91 -7.57 2.26
CA GLU A 75 8.80 -8.29 3.53
C GLU A 75 9.79 -9.45 3.54
N LYS A 76 10.44 -9.66 4.69
CA LYS A 76 11.28 -10.84 4.92
C LYS A 76 10.47 -12.12 4.70
N PRO A 77 11.09 -13.19 4.19
CA PRO A 77 10.43 -14.47 4.05
C PRO A 77 9.97 -15.00 5.41
N ALA A 78 8.78 -15.62 5.45
CA ALA A 78 8.17 -16.09 6.70
C ALA A 78 9.07 -17.04 7.51
N ALA A 79 9.89 -17.87 6.86
CA ALA A 79 10.84 -18.74 7.52
C ALA A 79 11.87 -17.95 8.36
N GLN A 80 12.37 -16.84 7.81
CA GLN A 80 13.33 -15.97 8.49
C GLN A 80 12.67 -15.21 9.64
N VAL A 81 11.45 -14.70 9.43
CA VAL A 81 10.67 -14.04 10.50
C VAL A 81 10.44 -14.98 11.68
N ILE A 82 10.16 -16.25 11.43
CA ILE A 82 10.00 -17.28 12.47
C ILE A 82 11.34 -17.61 13.13
N GLU A 83 12.41 -17.78 12.36
CA GLU A 83 13.74 -18.09 12.87
C GLU A 83 14.29 -16.98 13.78
N GLU A 84 14.09 -15.72 13.39
CA GLU A 84 14.48 -14.54 14.16
C GLU A 84 13.54 -14.26 15.36
N GLY A 85 12.46 -15.03 15.52
CA GLY A 85 11.52 -14.91 16.63
C GLY A 85 10.61 -13.68 16.54
N HIS A 86 10.38 -13.15 15.34
CA HIS A 86 9.58 -11.96 15.07
C HIS A 86 8.09 -12.25 14.84
N ALA A 87 7.54 -13.25 15.53
CA ALA A 87 6.14 -13.65 15.37
C ALA A 87 5.17 -12.51 15.76
N ASP A 88 5.37 -11.87 16.92
CA ASP A 88 4.54 -10.74 17.36
C ASP A 88 4.68 -9.55 16.38
N ALA A 89 5.90 -9.26 15.94
CA ALA A 89 6.15 -8.21 14.96
C ALA A 89 5.47 -8.47 13.60
N ALA A 90 5.26 -9.74 13.22
CA ALA A 90 4.49 -10.10 12.02
C ALA A 90 3.01 -9.76 12.15
N GLU A 91 2.42 -9.94 13.34
CA GLU A 91 1.04 -9.52 13.59
C GLU A 91 0.91 -7.99 13.55
N ASP A 92 1.88 -7.28 14.15
CA ASP A 92 1.95 -5.81 14.09
C ASP A 92 2.13 -5.31 12.65
N ALA A 93 2.97 -5.98 11.85
CA ALA A 93 3.20 -5.62 10.44
C ALA A 93 1.91 -5.74 9.61
N VAL A 94 1.14 -6.81 9.82
CA VAL A 94 -0.15 -7.01 9.15
C VAL A 94 -1.16 -5.94 9.59
N SER A 95 -1.18 -5.60 10.87
CA SER A 95 -2.08 -4.58 11.42
C SER A 95 -1.74 -3.20 10.85
N ALA A 96 -0.47 -2.77 10.95
CA ALA A 96 0.04 -1.51 10.39
C ALA A 96 -0.26 -1.38 8.89
N LYS A 97 -0.05 -2.44 8.09
CA LYS A 97 -0.42 -2.45 6.66
C LYS A 97 -1.90 -2.23 6.44
N ASN A 98 -2.76 -2.84 7.25
CA ASN A 98 -4.19 -2.73 7.06
C ASN A 98 -4.74 -1.39 7.49
N ASP A 99 -4.22 -0.86 8.59
CA ASP A 99 -4.62 0.42 9.16
C ASP A 99 -4.14 1.57 8.26
N PHE A 100 -2.88 1.56 7.83
CA PHE A 100 -2.37 2.51 6.83
C PHE A 100 -3.22 2.51 5.55
N LEU A 101 -3.51 1.33 5.00
CA LEU A 101 -4.31 1.23 3.78
C LEU A 101 -5.75 1.66 4.02
N LEU A 102 -6.32 1.43 5.20
CA LEU A 102 -7.66 1.88 5.55
C LEU A 102 -7.70 3.40 5.69
N GLU A 103 -6.76 3.99 6.43
CA GLU A 103 -6.67 5.42 6.66
C GLU A 103 -6.49 6.17 5.35
N VAL A 104 -5.45 5.83 4.59
CA VAL A 104 -5.13 6.54 3.36
C VAL A 104 -6.20 6.32 2.30
N THR A 105 -6.69 5.09 2.10
CA THR A 105 -7.62 4.83 0.98
C THR A 105 -9.08 4.96 1.36
N GLY A 106 -9.40 5.06 2.64
CA GLY A 106 -10.76 4.94 3.18
C GLY A 106 -11.35 3.53 3.04
N ARG A 107 -10.56 2.51 2.67
CA ARG A 107 -11.05 1.16 2.37
C ARG A 107 -10.44 0.10 3.26
N ASP A 108 -11.31 -0.63 3.95
CA ASP A 108 -10.92 -1.80 4.72
C ASP A 108 -10.44 -2.96 3.82
N ALA A 109 -9.78 -3.94 4.42
CA ALA A 109 -9.19 -5.08 3.71
C ALA A 109 -10.23 -5.88 2.90
N LYS A 110 -11.47 -6.00 3.38
CA LYS A 110 -12.54 -6.70 2.67
C LYS A 110 -12.96 -5.90 1.45
N SER A 111 -13.21 -4.61 1.60
CA SER A 111 -13.54 -3.70 0.49
C SER A 111 -12.45 -3.65 -0.59
N ARG A 112 -11.17 -3.65 -0.20
CA ARG A 112 -10.02 -3.73 -1.12
C ARG A 112 -10.01 -5.04 -1.91
N ARG A 113 -10.24 -6.17 -1.24
CA ARG A 113 -10.31 -7.50 -1.86
C ARG A 113 -11.51 -7.65 -2.80
N ASP A 114 -12.70 -7.21 -2.41
CA ASP A 114 -13.89 -7.24 -3.27
C ASP A 114 -13.69 -6.38 -4.53
N SER A 115 -13.04 -5.22 -4.39
CA SER A 115 -12.71 -4.37 -5.54
C SER A 115 -11.69 -4.99 -6.48
N MET A 116 -10.70 -5.72 -5.96
CA MET A 116 -9.74 -6.47 -6.79
C MET A 116 -10.44 -7.63 -7.50
N LYS A 117 -11.24 -8.42 -6.78
CA LYS A 117 -12.00 -9.54 -7.35
C LYS A 117 -12.95 -9.09 -8.46
N ARG A 118 -13.69 -8.00 -8.25
CA ARG A 118 -14.55 -7.45 -9.30
C ARG A 118 -13.74 -6.92 -10.49
N SER A 119 -12.55 -6.38 -10.30
CA SER A 119 -11.70 -5.96 -11.42
C SER A 119 -11.19 -7.16 -12.25
N VAL A 120 -11.10 -8.36 -11.65
CA VAL A 120 -10.79 -9.62 -12.35
C VAL A 120 -12.04 -10.18 -13.04
N GLU A 121 -13.22 -10.01 -12.46
CA GLU A 121 -14.50 -10.47 -13.06
C GLU A 121 -15.04 -9.51 -14.15
N ASP A 122 -14.60 -8.25 -14.18
CA ASP A 122 -14.98 -7.22 -15.17
C ASP A 122 -13.91 -7.09 -16.28
N ASP A 123 -13.05 -8.11 -16.44
CA ASP A 123 -12.15 -8.24 -17.59
C ASP A 123 -12.95 -8.86 -18.75
N PRO A 124 -13.30 -8.10 -19.81
CA PRO A 124 -14.10 -8.61 -20.93
C PRO A 124 -13.39 -9.63 -21.82
N ASP A 125 -12.17 -10.06 -21.45
CA ASP A 125 -11.40 -11.12 -22.11
C ASP A 125 -11.66 -12.53 -21.52
N ASP A 126 -12.59 -12.70 -20.56
CA ASP A 126 -13.10 -14.03 -20.14
C ASP A 126 -14.47 -14.36 -20.75
N VAL A 127 -14.60 -14.07 -22.05
CA VAL A 127 -15.53 -14.81 -22.92
C VAL A 127 -14.73 -15.93 -23.57
N PRO A 128 -14.94 -17.22 -23.21
CA PRO A 128 -14.44 -18.30 -24.04
C PRO A 128 -15.12 -18.14 -25.40
N ASN A 129 -14.31 -17.76 -26.39
CA ASN A 129 -14.69 -17.80 -27.78
C ASN A 129 -14.82 -19.29 -28.16
N ALA A 130 -15.99 -19.65 -28.69
CA ALA A 130 -16.46 -20.95 -29.20
C ALA A 130 -17.19 -21.87 -28.21
#